data_AF-A0A067L7Q0-F1
#
_entry.id   AF-A0A067L7Q0-F1
#
_cell.length_a   1.000
_cell.length_b   1.000
_cell.length_c   1.000
_cell.angle_alpha   90.00
_cell.angle_beta   90.00
_cell.angle_gamma   90.00
#
_symmetry.space_group_name_H-M   'P 1'
#
loop_
_entity.id
_entity.type
_entity.pdbx_description
1 polymer ?
#
loop_
_entity_poly.entity_id
_entity_poly.type
_entity_poly.pdbx_seq_one_letter_code
_entity_poly.pdbx_strand_id
1 'polypeptide(L)'
;MSDKVVAEVDKWMERFDCLVVGPGLGRDPFLLDCVSEIMKQARRSNVPIIVDGDGLFLVTNSLDLVSGYPLAVLTPNVNEYKRLVHKVLNCEVNHQDAHEQLLSLAKRIGGITILRKGRSDLISDGEIVKSVSVYGSPRRCGGQGDILSGSVAVFVSWARHCISGAKGNLSISPTNPTVLGCIAGSALLRKAASLAFEGRKRSTLTGDIIDCLGRSLEDICPV
;
A
#
# COMPACT_ATOMS: atom_id res chain seq x y z
N MET A 1 -0.92 17.05 24.57
CA MET A 1 -0.07 17.39 23.40
C MET A 1 -0.54 16.65 22.16
N SER A 2 -0.79 15.34 22.25
CA SER A 2 -1.45 14.54 21.20
C SER A 2 -2.76 15.17 20.70
N ASP A 3 -3.68 15.55 21.60
CA ASP A 3 -4.98 16.14 21.21
C ASP A 3 -4.87 17.41 20.35
N LYS A 4 -3.83 18.23 20.59
CA LYS A 4 -3.59 19.43 19.78
C LYS A 4 -3.13 19.07 18.37
N VAL A 5 -2.25 18.08 18.23
CA VAL A 5 -1.78 17.60 16.92
C VAL A 5 -2.93 16.97 16.15
N VAL A 6 -3.72 16.11 16.80
CA VAL A 6 -4.89 15.47 16.19
C VAL A 6 -5.90 16.52 15.74
N ALA A 7 -6.21 17.52 16.58
CA ALA A 7 -7.13 18.60 16.23
C ALA A 7 -6.64 19.46 15.05
N GLU A 8 -5.33 19.68 14.91
CA GLU A 8 -4.80 20.38 13.73
C GLU A 8 -4.94 19.52 12.47
N VAL A 9 -4.62 18.23 12.53
CA VAL A 9 -4.74 17.31 11.38
C VAL A 9 -6.21 17.13 10.97
N ASP A 10 -7.13 17.11 11.93
CA ASP A 10 -8.57 16.97 11.70
C ASP A 10 -9.12 18.07 10.76
N LYS A 11 -8.64 19.30 10.90
CA LYS A 11 -9.01 20.43 10.01
C LYS A 11 -8.66 20.19 8.54
N TRP A 12 -7.69 19.33 8.27
CA TRP A 12 -7.24 19.00 6.91
C TRP A 12 -7.76 17.64 6.44
N MET A 13 -8.38 16.84 7.31
CA MET A 13 -8.72 15.45 7.01
C MET A 13 -9.64 15.33 5.80
N GLU A 14 -10.63 16.21 5.69
CA GLU A 14 -11.56 16.25 4.56
C GLU A 14 -10.89 16.63 3.22
N ARG A 15 -9.68 17.21 3.26
CA ARG A 15 -8.91 17.61 2.08
C ARG A 15 -7.93 16.53 1.62
N PHE A 16 -7.72 15.48 2.40
CA PHE A 16 -6.84 14.39 2.01
C PHE A 16 -7.58 13.36 1.17
N ASP A 17 -7.10 13.14 -0.05
CA ASP A 17 -7.61 12.06 -0.90
C ASP A 17 -7.14 10.68 -0.43
N CYS A 18 -5.99 10.62 0.24
CA CYS A 18 -5.39 9.42 0.81
C CYS A 18 -4.31 9.78 1.84
N LEU A 19 -4.14 8.95 2.86
CA LEU A 19 -3.10 9.06 3.89
C LEU A 19 -2.05 7.95 3.72
N VAL A 20 -0.77 8.31 3.66
CA VAL A 20 0.33 7.35 3.72
C VAL A 20 0.96 7.38 5.12
N VAL A 21 1.07 6.22 5.76
CA VAL A 21 1.62 6.05 7.11
C VAL A 21 2.83 5.13 7.06
N GLY A 22 3.97 5.61 7.55
CA GLY A 22 5.16 4.78 7.71
C GLY A 22 6.51 5.35 7.26
N PRO A 23 6.60 6.00 6.08
CA PRO A 23 7.87 6.59 5.62
C PRO A 23 8.45 7.54 6.67
N GLY A 24 9.63 7.18 7.20
CA GLY A 24 10.32 7.97 8.24
C GLY A 24 9.60 8.07 9.59
N LEU A 25 8.59 7.22 9.85
CA LEU A 25 7.79 7.29 11.09
C LEU A 25 8.60 6.98 12.34
N GLY A 26 9.53 6.02 12.27
CA GLY A 26 10.25 5.53 13.45
C GLY A 26 9.31 4.80 14.42
N ARG A 27 9.78 4.62 15.66
CA ARG A 27 9.09 3.79 16.68
C ARG A 27 9.04 4.44 18.06
N ASP A 28 9.11 5.77 18.08
CA ASP A 28 8.90 6.52 19.32
C ASP A 28 7.44 6.32 19.81
N PRO A 29 7.22 5.86 21.06
CA PRO A 29 5.88 5.55 21.54
C PRO A 29 4.90 6.73 21.45
N PHE A 30 5.35 7.94 21.78
CA PHE A 30 4.50 9.12 21.74
C PHE A 30 4.05 9.45 20.30
N LEU A 31 4.96 9.35 19.33
CA LEU A 31 4.64 9.51 17.92
C LEU A 31 3.68 8.42 17.41
N LEU A 32 3.88 7.17 17.81
CA LEU A 32 3.00 6.05 17.44
C LEU A 32 1.58 6.23 18.01
N ASP A 33 1.44 6.75 19.23
CA ASP A 33 0.13 7.09 19.82
C ASP A 33 -0.57 8.21 19.03
N CYS A 34 0.17 9.27 18.66
CA CYS A 34 -0.38 10.35 17.85
C CYS A 34 -0.84 9.85 16.47
N VAL A 35 -0.04 9.03 15.80
CA VAL A 35 -0.39 8.46 14.50
C VAL A 35 -1.57 7.52 14.59
N SER A 36 -1.70 6.75 15.68
CA SER A 36 -2.86 5.90 15.92
C SER A 36 -4.16 6.71 15.95
N GLU A 37 -4.17 7.86 16.62
CA GLU A 37 -5.33 8.75 16.64
C GLU A 37 -5.61 9.36 15.26
N ILE A 38 -4.58 9.78 14.52
CA ILE A 38 -4.73 10.27 13.14
C ILE A 38 -5.35 9.20 12.24
N MET A 39 -4.90 7.94 12.33
CA MET A 39 -5.46 6.83 11.57
C MET A 39 -6.94 6.58 11.90
N LYS A 40 -7.31 6.66 13.19
CA LYS A 40 -8.72 6.56 13.63
C LYS A 40 -9.57 7.68 13.03
N GLN A 41 -9.06 8.91 12.97
CA GLN A 41 -9.79 10.03 12.35
C GLN A 41 -9.90 9.89 10.83
N ALA A 42 -8.83 9.46 10.15
CA ALA A 42 -8.86 9.16 8.71
C ALA A 42 -9.92 8.10 8.38
N ARG A 43 -10.03 7.06 9.22
CA ARG A 43 -11.07 6.03 9.10
C ARG A 43 -12.48 6.59 9.27
N ARG A 44 -12.71 7.44 10.28
CA ARG A 44 -14.01 8.12 10.50
C ARG A 44 -14.40 9.03 9.33
N SER A 45 -13.40 9.64 8.71
CA SER A 45 -13.55 10.53 7.55
C SER A 45 -13.56 9.79 6.21
N ASN A 46 -13.54 8.45 6.22
CA ASN A 46 -13.55 7.62 5.02
C ASN A 46 -12.41 7.93 4.03
N VAL A 47 -11.25 8.32 4.57
CA VAL A 47 -9.99 8.59 3.85
C VAL A 47 -9.22 7.28 3.71
N PRO A 48 -8.82 6.85 2.49
CA PRO A 48 -7.98 5.67 2.29
C PRO A 48 -6.64 5.78 3.00
N ILE A 49 -6.14 4.66 3.55
CA ILE A 49 -4.90 4.62 4.33
C ILE A 49 -3.94 3.60 3.73
N ILE A 50 -2.76 4.02 3.29
CA ILE A 50 -1.68 3.14 2.86
C ILE A 50 -0.65 3.04 3.98
N VAL A 51 -0.35 1.83 4.42
CA VAL A 51 0.55 1.57 5.54
C VAL A 51 1.79 0.83 5.04
N ASP A 52 2.95 1.48 5.14
CA ASP A 52 4.27 0.92 4.79
C ASP A 52 5.24 1.00 5.97
N GLY A 53 6.41 0.36 5.85
CA GLY A 53 7.53 0.53 6.78
C GLY A 53 7.16 0.41 8.26
N ASP A 54 7.51 1.40 9.09
CA ASP A 54 7.20 1.39 10.52
C ASP A 54 5.69 1.59 10.82
N GLY A 55 4.89 2.05 9.87
CA GLY A 55 3.44 1.99 9.98
C GLY A 55 2.93 0.55 10.09
N LEU A 56 3.58 -0.39 9.38
CA LEU A 56 3.25 -1.82 9.51
C LEU A 56 3.66 -2.37 10.87
N PHE A 57 4.73 -1.85 11.46
CA PHE A 57 5.08 -2.18 12.85
C PHE A 57 3.97 -1.74 13.81
N LEU A 58 3.45 -0.52 13.67
CA LEU A 58 2.33 -0.02 14.46
C LEU A 58 1.09 -0.92 14.29
N VAL A 59 0.65 -1.13 13.05
CA VAL A 59 -0.57 -1.90 12.74
C VAL A 59 -0.46 -3.36 13.16
N THR A 60 0.72 -3.98 13.06
CA THR A 60 0.91 -5.37 13.53
C THR A 60 0.73 -5.49 15.05
N ASN A 61 1.00 -4.42 15.80
CA ASN A 61 0.76 -4.39 17.25
C ASN A 61 -0.66 -3.94 17.61
N SER A 62 -1.33 -3.18 16.74
CA SER A 62 -2.69 -2.64 16.92
C SER A 62 -3.51 -2.83 15.65
N LEU A 63 -3.98 -4.06 15.42
CA LEU A 63 -4.72 -4.43 14.20
C LEU A 63 -6.06 -3.70 14.08
N ASP A 64 -6.65 -3.25 15.18
CA ASP A 64 -7.89 -2.49 15.24
C ASP A 64 -7.84 -1.18 14.43
N LEU A 65 -6.64 -0.62 14.23
CA LEU A 65 -6.42 0.59 13.43
C LEU A 65 -6.89 0.40 11.98
N VAL A 66 -6.76 -0.80 11.43
CA VAL A 66 -7.13 -1.11 10.04
C VAL A 66 -8.23 -2.17 9.94
N SER A 67 -8.49 -2.92 11.00
CA SER A 67 -9.38 -4.08 10.95
C SER A 67 -10.79 -3.68 10.55
N GLY A 68 -11.34 -4.37 9.54
CA GLY A 68 -12.66 -4.08 8.99
C GLY A 68 -12.74 -2.76 8.22
N TYR A 69 -11.62 -2.19 7.77
CA TYR A 69 -11.61 -0.95 6.98
C TYR A 69 -11.16 -1.23 5.53
N PRO A 70 -12.09 -1.43 4.58
CA PRO A 70 -11.77 -1.83 3.20
C PRO A 70 -10.86 -0.86 2.44
N LEU A 71 -10.78 0.40 2.87
CA LEU A 71 -9.91 1.43 2.28
C LEU A 71 -8.49 1.44 2.88
N ALA A 72 -8.16 0.50 3.79
CA ALA A 72 -6.79 0.29 4.23
C ALA A 72 -6.03 -0.65 3.30
N VAL A 73 -4.78 -0.28 3.03
CA VAL A 73 -3.80 -1.08 2.29
C VAL A 73 -2.56 -1.28 3.15
N LEU A 74 -2.13 -2.53 3.32
CA LEU A 74 -0.84 -2.86 3.91
C LEU A 74 0.14 -3.23 2.79
N THR A 75 1.35 -2.67 2.80
CA THR A 75 2.38 -2.97 1.79
C THR A 75 3.58 -3.73 2.37
N PRO A 76 3.41 -4.91 3.00
CA PRO A 76 4.52 -5.58 3.69
C PRO A 76 5.59 -6.11 2.73
N ASN A 77 6.86 -5.92 3.10
CA ASN A 77 7.97 -6.71 2.58
C ASN A 77 7.98 -8.13 3.16
N VAL A 78 8.90 -8.98 2.70
CA VAL A 78 9.00 -10.39 3.12
C VAL A 78 9.06 -10.55 4.65
N ASN A 79 9.78 -9.67 5.37
CA ASN A 79 9.94 -9.76 6.82
C ASN A 79 8.76 -9.17 7.59
N GLU A 80 8.13 -8.10 7.07
CA GLU A 80 6.88 -7.56 7.61
C GLU A 80 5.74 -8.55 7.43
N TYR A 81 5.66 -9.19 6.27
CA TYR A 81 4.63 -10.19 5.96
C TYR A 81 4.75 -11.40 6.90
N LYS A 82 5.96 -11.91 7.13
CA LYS A 82 6.22 -12.98 8.12
C LYS A 82 5.68 -12.61 9.50
N ARG A 83 5.99 -11.40 9.98
CA ARG A 83 5.51 -10.91 11.28
C ARG A 83 3.98 -10.81 11.33
N LEU A 84 3.37 -10.31 10.26
CA LEU A 84 1.92 -10.19 10.17
C LEU A 84 1.22 -11.55 10.16
N VAL A 85 1.71 -12.51 9.37
CA VAL A 85 1.21 -13.90 9.33
C VAL A 85 1.31 -14.56 10.71
N HIS A 86 2.48 -14.49 11.34
CA HIS A 86 2.67 -15.06 12.68
C HIS A 86 1.70 -14.44 13.69
N LYS A 87 1.54 -13.11 13.67
CA LYS A 87 0.67 -12.39 14.61
C LYS A 87 -0.83 -12.70 14.42
N VAL A 88 -1.28 -12.85 13.17
CA VAL A 88 -2.71 -12.94 12.83
C VAL A 88 -3.19 -14.39 12.65
N LEU A 89 -2.38 -15.22 12.01
CA LEU A 89 -2.72 -16.60 11.68
C LEU A 89 -2.07 -17.62 12.62
N ASN A 90 -1.14 -17.18 13.49
CA ASN A 90 -0.42 -18.04 14.43
C ASN A 90 0.30 -19.20 13.72
N CYS A 91 0.91 -18.92 12.56
CA CYS A 91 1.66 -19.89 11.77
C CYS A 91 2.84 -19.23 11.04
N GLU A 92 3.67 -20.05 10.38
CA GLU A 92 4.77 -19.59 9.53
C GLU A 92 4.32 -19.31 8.09
N VAL A 93 5.13 -18.57 7.34
CA VAL A 93 4.84 -18.30 5.92
C VAL A 93 4.92 -19.58 5.10
N ASN A 94 3.83 -19.91 4.42
CA ASN A 94 3.76 -21.03 3.50
C ASN A 94 4.01 -20.52 2.07
N HIS A 95 5.05 -21.06 1.43
CA HIS A 95 5.43 -20.71 0.06
C HIS A 95 4.67 -21.50 -1.01
N GLN A 96 4.18 -22.71 -0.70
CA GLN A 96 3.40 -23.54 -1.61
C GLN A 96 1.98 -22.96 -1.77
N ASP A 97 1.36 -22.60 -0.64
CA ASP A 97 -0.01 -22.07 -0.60
C ASP A 97 -0.04 -20.55 -0.41
N ALA A 98 0.92 -19.86 -1.04
CA ALA A 98 1.13 -18.42 -0.88
C ALA A 98 -0.13 -17.58 -1.18
N HIS A 99 -0.95 -18.00 -2.15
CA HIS A 99 -2.21 -17.34 -2.49
C HIS A 99 -3.26 -17.53 -1.40
N GLU A 100 -3.49 -18.76 -0.94
CA GLU A 100 -4.49 -19.08 0.08
C GLU A 100 -4.15 -18.44 1.43
N GLN A 101 -2.86 -18.45 1.81
CA GLN A 101 -2.42 -17.80 3.05
C GLN A 101 -2.65 -16.29 3.01
N LEU A 102 -2.38 -15.64 1.87
CA LEU A 102 -2.62 -14.20 1.70
C LEU A 102 -4.12 -13.87 1.76
N LEU A 103 -4.96 -14.67 1.10
CA LEU A 103 -6.41 -14.54 1.11
C LEU A 103 -6.97 -14.69 2.53
N SER A 104 -6.55 -15.73 3.25
CA SER A 104 -6.93 -15.97 4.64
C SER A 104 -6.48 -14.85 5.57
N LEU A 105 -5.25 -14.33 5.38
CA LEU A 105 -4.72 -13.22 6.15
C LEU A 105 -5.56 -11.95 5.98
N ALA A 106 -5.82 -11.53 4.74
CA ALA A 106 -6.62 -10.35 4.45
C ALA A 106 -8.04 -10.48 5.02
N LYS A 107 -8.66 -11.66 4.86
CA LYS A 107 -9.98 -11.97 5.42
C LYS A 107 -10.01 -11.93 6.95
N ARG A 108 -8.98 -12.47 7.61
CA ARG A 108 -8.88 -12.49 9.09
C ARG A 108 -8.71 -11.10 9.68
N ILE A 109 -8.06 -10.17 8.98
CA ILE A 109 -7.94 -8.76 9.38
C ILE A 109 -9.21 -7.97 9.01
N GLY A 110 -10.24 -8.61 8.45
CA GLY A 110 -11.54 -7.99 8.17
C GLY A 110 -11.67 -7.38 6.77
N GLY A 111 -11.05 -8.01 5.76
CA GLY A 111 -11.25 -7.65 4.35
C GLY A 111 -10.50 -6.38 3.92
N ILE A 112 -9.34 -6.15 4.51
CA ILE A 112 -8.42 -5.10 4.08
C ILE A 112 -7.58 -5.56 2.88
N THR A 113 -7.00 -4.63 2.13
CA THR A 113 -6.09 -4.99 1.03
C THR A 113 -4.66 -5.16 1.54
N ILE A 114 -4.00 -6.24 1.11
CA ILE A 114 -2.60 -6.51 1.39
C ILE A 114 -1.85 -6.65 0.07
N LEU A 115 -0.88 -5.76 -0.17
CA LEU A 115 0.11 -5.83 -1.23
C LEU A 115 1.39 -6.44 -0.65
N ARG A 116 1.52 -7.76 -0.77
CA ARG A 116 2.72 -8.50 -0.37
C ARG A 116 3.82 -8.29 -1.42
N LYS A 117 4.87 -7.54 -1.04
CA LYS A 117 6.04 -7.31 -1.91
C LYS A 117 6.88 -8.57 -2.08
N GLY A 118 7.29 -8.87 -3.31
CA GLY A 118 8.07 -10.07 -3.61
C GLY A 118 8.74 -10.08 -4.98
N ARG A 119 9.14 -11.27 -5.46
CA ARG A 119 9.62 -11.42 -6.85
C ARG A 119 8.53 -11.04 -7.84
N SER A 120 7.34 -11.57 -7.61
CA SER A 120 6.06 -11.00 -8.03
C SER A 120 5.36 -10.44 -6.80
N ASP A 121 4.62 -9.35 -6.95
CA ASP A 121 3.78 -8.84 -5.87
C ASP A 121 2.45 -9.57 -5.89
N LEU A 122 1.99 -10.01 -4.72
CA LEU A 122 0.67 -10.61 -4.56
C LEU A 122 -0.25 -9.63 -3.83
N ILE A 123 -1.45 -9.45 -4.35
CA ILE A 123 -2.42 -8.48 -3.87
C ILE A 123 -3.72 -9.21 -3.56
N SER A 124 -4.26 -9.02 -2.36
CA SER A 124 -5.56 -9.58 -2.00
C SER A 124 -6.30 -8.67 -1.04
N ASP A 125 -7.62 -8.60 -1.20
CA ASP A 125 -8.57 -8.01 -0.25
C ASP A 125 -9.33 -9.07 0.57
N GLY A 126 -8.93 -10.35 0.47
CA GLY A 126 -9.58 -11.47 1.14
C GLY A 126 -10.63 -12.21 0.32
N GLU A 127 -10.97 -11.71 -0.88
CA GLU A 127 -11.89 -12.36 -1.81
C GLU A 127 -11.18 -12.85 -3.07
N ILE A 128 -10.25 -12.06 -3.59
CA ILE A 128 -9.46 -12.43 -4.78
C ILE A 128 -7.97 -12.30 -4.50
N VAL A 129 -7.16 -13.04 -5.25
CA VAL A 129 -5.70 -12.83 -5.28
C VAL A 129 -5.28 -12.47 -6.69
N LYS A 130 -4.52 -11.38 -6.81
CA LYS A 130 -3.93 -10.88 -8.06
C LYS A 130 -2.41 -10.87 -7.94
N SER A 131 -1.73 -11.03 -9.06
CA SER A 131 -0.28 -11.05 -9.12
C SER A 131 0.22 -10.00 -10.12
N VAL A 132 1.23 -9.23 -9.73
CA VAL A 132 1.95 -8.33 -10.62
C VAL A 132 3.36 -8.87 -10.80
N SER A 133 3.63 -9.36 -12.02
CA SER A 133 4.90 -9.99 -12.41
C SER A 133 5.70 -9.15 -13.40
N VAL A 134 5.33 -7.86 -13.58
CA VAL A 134 6.12 -6.89 -14.36
C VAL A 134 7.57 -6.93 -13.86
N TYR A 135 8.50 -7.04 -14.81
CA TYR A 135 9.92 -7.05 -14.47
C TYR A 135 10.28 -5.73 -13.78
N GLY A 136 10.90 -5.86 -12.60
CA GLY A 136 11.34 -4.74 -11.77
C GLY A 136 12.80 -4.42 -11.99
N SER A 137 13.55 -4.36 -10.89
CA SER A 137 15.00 -4.27 -10.90
C SER A 137 15.61 -5.37 -10.03
N PRO A 138 16.73 -6.00 -10.43
CA PRO A 138 17.48 -6.88 -9.54
C PRO A 138 18.25 -6.09 -8.46
N ARG A 139 18.30 -4.75 -8.57
CA ARG A 139 18.92 -3.85 -7.60
C ARG A 139 17.87 -3.31 -6.62
N ARG A 140 18.06 -3.61 -5.34
CA ARG A 140 17.25 -3.04 -4.24
C ARG A 140 17.87 -1.78 -3.67
N CYS A 141 17.41 -0.60 -4.06
CA CYS A 141 17.78 0.66 -3.39
C CYS A 141 16.82 0.96 -2.22
N GLY A 142 17.33 1.70 -1.22
CA GLY A 142 16.51 2.15 -0.08
C GLY A 142 15.54 3.25 -0.52
N GLY A 143 14.26 3.13 -0.17
CA GLY A 143 13.22 4.09 -0.55
C GLY A 143 12.29 3.65 -1.70
N GLN A 144 12.49 2.46 -2.28
CA GLN A 144 11.52 1.88 -3.23
C GLN A 144 10.13 1.68 -2.61
N GLY A 145 10.06 1.38 -1.30
CA GLY A 145 8.79 1.26 -0.58
C GLY A 145 8.03 2.59 -0.50
N ASP A 146 8.75 3.70 -0.36
CA ASP A 146 8.16 5.05 -0.32
C ASP A 146 7.56 5.40 -1.68
N ILE A 147 8.26 5.08 -2.78
CA ILE A 147 7.71 5.24 -4.13
C ILE A 147 6.47 4.36 -4.31
N LEU A 148 6.51 3.09 -3.86
CA LEU A 148 5.36 2.20 -3.97
C LEU A 148 4.14 2.76 -3.23
N SER A 149 4.30 3.09 -1.95
CA SER A 149 3.20 3.54 -1.09
C SER A 149 2.60 4.85 -1.59
N GLY A 150 3.43 5.80 -2.03
CA GLY A 150 2.96 7.03 -2.67
C GLY A 150 2.22 6.76 -3.99
N SER A 151 2.75 5.89 -4.85
CA SER A 151 2.10 5.53 -6.12
C SER A 151 0.75 4.85 -5.88
N VAL A 152 0.70 3.91 -4.94
CA VAL A 152 -0.54 3.23 -4.55
C VAL A 152 -1.55 4.25 -4.01
N ALA A 153 -1.15 5.20 -3.16
CA ALA A 153 -2.05 6.24 -2.65
C ALA A 153 -2.71 7.04 -3.78
N VAL A 154 -1.94 7.47 -4.79
CA VAL A 154 -2.46 8.19 -5.96
C VAL A 154 -3.45 7.34 -6.73
N PHE A 155 -3.09 6.10 -7.10
CA PHE A 155 -3.98 5.26 -7.89
C PHE A 155 -5.22 4.79 -7.12
N VAL A 156 -5.13 4.59 -5.80
CA VAL A 156 -6.31 4.30 -4.98
C VAL A 156 -7.27 5.48 -4.98
N SER A 157 -6.76 6.70 -4.83
CA SER A 157 -7.58 7.91 -4.95
C SER A 157 -8.27 7.99 -6.31
N TRP A 158 -7.50 7.90 -7.41
CA TRP A 158 -8.05 7.96 -8.76
C TRP A 158 -9.07 6.85 -9.04
N ALA A 159 -8.79 5.61 -8.66
CA ALA A 159 -9.73 4.50 -8.82
C ALA A 159 -11.05 4.78 -8.06
N ARG A 160 -10.96 5.34 -6.86
CA ARG A 160 -12.13 5.68 -6.05
C ARG A 160 -12.96 6.80 -6.68
N HIS A 161 -12.33 7.82 -7.23
CA HIS A 161 -13.00 8.90 -7.98
C HIS A 161 -13.67 8.36 -9.24
N CYS A 162 -12.96 7.55 -10.03
CA CYS A 162 -13.49 6.92 -11.23
C CYS A 162 -14.72 6.06 -10.92
N ILE A 163 -14.65 5.18 -9.93
CA ILE A 163 -15.78 4.31 -9.54
C ILE A 163 -16.96 5.14 -9.03
N SER A 164 -16.70 6.22 -8.29
CA SER A 164 -17.76 7.10 -7.79
C SER A 164 -18.46 7.88 -8.91
N GLY A 165 -17.71 8.36 -9.90
CA GLY A 165 -18.26 9.05 -11.08
C GLY A 165 -18.88 8.12 -12.13
N ALA A 166 -18.43 6.86 -12.19
CA ALA A 166 -18.85 5.86 -13.17
C ALA A 166 -20.20 5.20 -12.88
N LYS A 167 -20.88 5.55 -11.77
CA LYS A 167 -22.19 5.01 -11.37
C LYS A 167 -23.31 5.14 -12.44
N GLY A 168 -23.04 5.71 -13.61
CA GLY A 168 -23.97 5.80 -14.74
C GLY A 168 -23.65 4.97 -15.99
N ASN A 169 -22.40 4.56 -16.30
CA ASN A 169 -22.07 4.12 -17.68
C ASN A 169 -20.96 3.07 -17.88
N LEU A 170 -20.48 2.38 -16.84
CA LEU A 170 -19.40 1.40 -17.01
C LEU A 170 -19.83 0.00 -16.56
N SER A 171 -19.73 -0.97 -17.48
CA SER A 171 -19.76 -2.42 -17.22
C SER A 171 -18.49 -2.89 -16.49
N ILE A 172 -18.04 -2.13 -15.49
CA ILE A 172 -16.92 -2.52 -14.63
C ILE A 172 -17.53 -3.38 -13.52
N SER A 173 -17.20 -4.68 -13.52
CA SER A 173 -17.41 -5.55 -12.35
C SER A 173 -16.95 -4.81 -11.09
N PRO A 174 -17.69 -4.82 -9.97
CA PRO A 174 -17.38 -4.00 -8.79
C PRO A 174 -15.99 -4.36 -8.26
N THR A 175 -14.97 -3.65 -8.74
CA THR A 175 -13.58 -3.96 -8.45
C THR A 175 -13.14 -3.03 -7.34
N ASN A 176 -12.58 -3.60 -6.28
CA ASN A 176 -12.13 -2.86 -5.12
C ASN A 176 -11.08 -1.80 -5.52
N PRO A 177 -11.29 -0.49 -5.27
CA PRO A 177 -10.37 0.56 -5.68
C PRO A 177 -8.96 0.38 -5.10
N THR A 178 -8.84 -0.19 -3.90
CA THR A 178 -7.56 -0.48 -3.27
C THR A 178 -6.77 -1.55 -4.02
N VAL A 179 -7.43 -2.60 -4.50
CA VAL A 179 -6.81 -3.66 -5.32
C VAL A 179 -6.34 -3.09 -6.66
N LEU A 180 -7.17 -2.28 -7.32
CA LEU A 180 -6.78 -1.59 -8.57
C LEU A 180 -5.57 -0.69 -8.35
N GLY A 181 -5.59 0.13 -7.30
CA GLY A 181 -4.49 1.03 -6.97
C GLY A 181 -3.20 0.28 -6.63
N CYS A 182 -3.30 -0.87 -5.95
CA CYS A 182 -2.16 -1.75 -5.70
C CYS A 182 -1.56 -2.33 -6.98
N ILE A 183 -2.40 -2.77 -7.92
CA ILE A 183 -1.94 -3.32 -9.21
C ILE A 183 -1.21 -2.23 -10.00
N ALA A 184 -1.84 -1.06 -10.16
CA ALA A 184 -1.27 0.06 -10.91
C ALA A 184 0.02 0.59 -10.26
N GLY A 185 0.03 0.80 -8.94
CA GLY A 185 1.20 1.27 -8.20
C GLY A 185 2.37 0.29 -8.26
N SER A 186 2.10 -1.02 -8.13
CA SER A 186 3.13 -2.06 -8.29
C SER A 186 3.69 -2.10 -9.71
N ALA A 187 2.83 -2.06 -10.73
CA ALA A 187 3.25 -2.06 -12.12
C ALA A 187 4.12 -0.83 -12.45
N LEU A 188 3.69 0.37 -12.01
CA LEU A 188 4.41 1.63 -12.21
C LEU A 188 5.82 1.58 -11.59
N LEU A 189 5.92 1.20 -10.32
CA LEU A 189 7.21 1.12 -9.63
C LEU A 189 8.12 0.09 -10.30
N ARG A 190 7.61 -1.10 -10.62
CA ARG A 190 8.42 -2.17 -11.22
C ARG A 190 8.96 -1.73 -12.57
N LYS A 191 8.11 -1.19 -13.43
CA LYS A 191 8.52 -0.68 -14.75
C LYS A 191 9.51 0.48 -14.63
N ALA A 192 9.29 1.43 -13.72
CA ALA A 192 10.23 2.55 -13.48
C ALA A 192 11.59 2.04 -12.98
N ALA A 193 11.58 1.06 -12.06
CA ALA A 193 12.80 0.44 -11.55
C ALA A 193 13.56 -0.31 -12.64
N SER A 194 12.85 -0.97 -13.57
CA SER A 194 13.45 -1.62 -14.74
C SER A 194 14.16 -0.61 -15.65
N LEU A 195 13.49 0.49 -15.99
CA LEU A 195 14.05 1.56 -16.83
C LEU A 195 15.29 2.19 -16.18
N ALA A 196 15.21 2.52 -14.89
CA ALA A 196 16.34 3.06 -14.14
C ALA A 196 17.52 2.07 -14.12
N PHE A 197 17.25 0.78 -13.89
CA PHE A 197 18.26 -0.26 -13.91
C PHE A 197 18.87 -0.47 -15.29
N GLU A 198 18.12 -0.29 -16.36
CA GLU A 198 18.64 -0.39 -17.71
C GLU A 198 19.82 0.58 -17.93
N GLY A 199 19.66 1.84 -17.51
CA GLY A 199 20.66 2.89 -17.63
C GLY A 199 21.77 2.87 -16.58
N ARG A 200 21.42 2.60 -15.30
CA ARG A 200 22.37 2.73 -14.17
C ARG A 200 22.93 1.39 -13.67
N LYS A 201 22.32 0.26 -14.05
CA LYS A 201 22.68 -1.09 -13.60
C LYS A 201 22.87 -1.12 -12.07
N ARG A 202 24.01 -1.60 -11.59
CA ARG A 202 24.33 -1.73 -10.16
C ARG A 202 24.34 -0.38 -9.40
N SER A 203 24.55 0.73 -10.11
CA SER A 203 24.56 2.08 -9.53
C SER A 203 23.18 2.69 -9.32
N THR A 204 22.10 2.01 -9.72
CA THR A 204 20.72 2.52 -9.57
C THR A 204 20.42 2.91 -8.12
N LEU A 205 19.99 4.16 -7.96
CA LEU A 205 19.47 4.76 -6.73
C LEU A 205 17.97 5.01 -6.86
N THR A 206 17.35 5.41 -5.76
CA THR A 206 15.91 5.72 -5.71
C THR A 206 15.56 6.96 -6.52
N GLY A 207 16.46 7.96 -6.57
CA GLY A 207 16.32 9.11 -7.46
C GLY A 207 16.19 8.72 -8.93
N ASP A 208 17.01 7.77 -9.40
CA ASP A 208 16.94 7.30 -10.79
C ASP A 208 15.59 6.63 -11.11
N ILE A 209 14.97 5.97 -10.12
CA ILE A 209 13.63 5.38 -10.27
C ILE A 209 12.57 6.48 -10.37
N ILE A 210 12.69 7.53 -9.54
CA ILE A 210 11.78 8.69 -9.58
C ILE A 210 11.80 9.35 -10.95
N ASP A 211 13.00 9.56 -11.52
CA ASP A 211 13.17 10.15 -12.86
C ASP A 211 12.48 9.32 -13.97
N CYS A 212 12.31 8.02 -13.74
CA CYS A 212 11.65 7.11 -14.69
C CYS A 212 10.14 7.00 -14.49
N LEU A 213 9.54 7.60 -13.46
CA LEU A 213 8.11 7.44 -13.15
C LEU A 213 7.21 7.96 -14.28
N GLY A 214 7.49 9.15 -14.82
CA GLY A 214 6.70 9.74 -15.90
C GLY A 214 6.68 8.84 -17.14
N ARG A 215 7.85 8.42 -17.62
CA ARG A 215 7.96 7.49 -18.76
C ARG A 215 7.31 6.14 -18.48
N SER A 216 7.46 5.63 -17.26
CA SER A 216 6.83 4.37 -16.84
C SER A 216 5.30 4.47 -16.89
N LEU A 217 4.74 5.62 -16.49
CA LEU A 217 3.30 5.86 -16.55
C LEU A 217 2.80 5.91 -17.99
N GLU A 218 3.47 6.63 -18.89
CA GLU A 218 3.14 6.68 -20.33
C GLU A 218 3.18 5.29 -20.98
N ASP A 219 4.17 4.46 -20.64
CA ASP A 219 4.27 3.10 -21.15
C ASP A 219 3.11 2.19 -20.69
N ILE A 220 2.50 2.47 -19.53
CA ILE A 220 1.41 1.67 -18.94
C ILE A 220 0.04 2.23 -19.33
N CYS A 221 -0.08 3.55 -19.43
CA CYS A 221 -1.29 4.30 -19.68
C CYS A 221 -0.96 5.49 -20.59
N PRO A 222 -0.81 5.26 -21.91
CA PRO A 222 -0.51 6.32 -22.86
C PRO A 222 -1.65 7.32 -22.97
N VAL A 223 -1.31 8.60 -23.15
CA VAL A 223 -2.25 9.71 -23.39
C VAL A 223 -2.84 9.67 -24.79
#